data_AF-A0A420XX09-F1
#
_entry.id   AF-A0A420XX09-F1
#
_cell.length_a   1.000
_cell.length_b   1.000
_cell.length_c   1.000
_cell.angle_alpha   90.00
_cell.angle_beta   90.00
_cell.angle_gamma   90.00
#
_symmetry.space_group_name_H-M   'P 1'
#
loop_
_entity.id
_entity.type
_entity.pdbx_description
1 polymer ?
#
loop_
_entity_poly.entity_id
_entity_poly.type
_entity_poly.pdbx_seq_one_letter_code
_entity_poly.pdbx_strand_id
1 'polypeptide(L)'
;MDLFSSFLEAIRGVKTTNPSDLVYSSHLETCLVWALARLPQVSPTTEPVQRHPGEIPVENDAAEARARLRVVETLLNGDTLESNPCTPPPAMSSVAPTQQVRVHELEFWFHLGEYLLDSHSSAAPAHTAAREACLSGMRAVLDGRENRDVLYSIAVLREYTMQFDAALAEQNAPMHLDERDPRSKLAVAARFMQDEAANSGTTNVVRRFADVAYRAFVRPGGNVRRV
;
A
#
# COMPACT_ATOMS: atom_id res chain seq x y z
N MET A 1 11.44 8.36 -21.77
CA MET A 1 11.25 9.83 -21.71
C MET A 1 9.87 10.27 -22.19
N ASP A 2 9.05 9.37 -22.77
CA ASP A 2 7.80 9.76 -23.44
C ASP A 2 6.61 10.03 -22.50
N LEU A 3 6.49 9.31 -21.37
CA LEU A 3 5.36 9.43 -20.43
C LEU A 3 5.19 10.84 -19.83
N PHE A 4 6.29 11.49 -19.44
CA PHE A 4 6.24 12.84 -18.89
C PHE A 4 5.85 13.86 -19.97
N SER A 5 6.35 13.70 -21.20
CA SER A 5 5.96 14.55 -22.32
C SER A 5 4.47 14.41 -22.64
N SER A 6 3.96 13.17 -22.73
CA SER A 6 2.54 12.91 -22.94
C SER A 6 1.65 13.46 -21.81
N PHE A 7 2.12 13.39 -20.56
CA PHE A 7 1.42 13.99 -19.42
C PHE A 7 1.34 15.52 -19.55
N LEU A 8 2.44 16.19 -19.89
CA LEU A 8 2.46 17.64 -20.10
C LEU A 8 1.57 18.08 -21.26
N GLU A 9 1.58 17.33 -22.37
CA GLU A 9 0.70 17.57 -23.51
C GLU A 9 -0.77 17.39 -23.14
N ALA A 10 -1.11 16.35 -22.36
CA ALA A 10 -2.45 16.13 -21.88
C ALA A 10 -2.94 17.27 -21.00
N ILE A 11 -2.15 17.68 -20.00
CA ILE A 11 -2.52 18.80 -19.10
C ILE A 11 -2.72 20.10 -19.90
N ARG A 12 -1.88 20.37 -20.89
CA ARG A 12 -2.02 21.55 -21.76
C ARG A 12 -3.36 21.58 -22.50
N GLY A 13 -3.95 20.41 -22.79
CA GLY A 13 -5.23 20.26 -23.46
C GLY A 13 -6.45 20.19 -22.53
N VAL A 14 -6.26 19.97 -21.22
CA VAL A 14 -7.38 19.86 -20.26
C VAL A 14 -8.10 21.21 -20.15
N LYS A 15 -9.34 21.25 -20.62
CA LYS A 15 -10.26 22.35 -20.33
C LYS A 15 -11.03 21.98 -19.07
N THR A 16 -10.98 22.82 -18.04
CA THR A 16 -11.53 22.56 -16.68
C THR A 16 -13.05 22.32 -16.63
N THR A 17 -13.74 22.36 -17.77
CA THR A 17 -15.18 22.24 -17.90
C THR A 17 -15.68 20.84 -18.26
N ASN A 18 -14.82 19.91 -18.73
CA ASN A 18 -15.24 18.56 -19.15
C ASN A 18 -14.77 17.44 -18.19
N PRO A 19 -15.69 16.67 -17.60
CA PRO A 19 -15.33 15.54 -16.72
C PRO A 19 -14.50 14.44 -17.40
N SER A 20 -14.65 14.23 -18.72
CA SER A 20 -13.87 13.24 -19.48
C SER A 20 -12.39 13.58 -19.57
N ASP A 21 -12.05 14.86 -19.65
CA ASP A 21 -10.66 15.34 -19.75
C ASP A 21 -9.91 15.11 -18.41
N LEU A 22 -10.64 15.12 -17.29
CA LEU A 22 -10.12 14.82 -15.96
C LEU A 22 -9.81 13.32 -15.76
N VAL A 23 -10.58 12.43 -16.40
CA VAL A 23 -10.31 10.98 -16.34
C VAL A 23 -9.03 10.62 -17.08
N TYR A 24 -8.81 11.21 -18.26
CA TYR A 24 -7.60 10.96 -19.05
C TYR A 24 -6.34 11.46 -18.35
N SER A 25 -6.35 12.69 -17.82
CA SER A 25 -5.21 13.23 -17.07
C SER A 25 -4.90 12.44 -15.80
N SER A 26 -5.94 11.97 -15.09
CA SER A 26 -5.81 11.09 -13.92
C SER A 26 -5.12 9.76 -14.25
N HIS A 27 -5.45 9.12 -15.39
CA HIS A 27 -4.75 7.90 -15.79
C HIS A 27 -3.28 8.13 -16.12
N LEU A 28 -2.94 9.22 -16.81
CA LEU A 28 -1.56 9.57 -17.11
C LEU A 28 -0.78 9.90 -15.84
N GLU A 29 -1.40 10.57 -14.87
CA GLU A 29 -0.83 10.80 -13.55
C GLU A 29 -0.51 9.48 -12.84
N THR A 30 -1.43 8.51 -12.82
CA THR A 30 -1.15 7.17 -12.26
C THR A 30 0.04 6.51 -12.96
N CYS A 31 0.09 6.56 -14.30
CA CYS A 31 1.19 5.97 -15.06
C CYS A 31 2.53 6.65 -14.75
N LEU A 32 2.54 7.98 -14.61
CA LEU A 32 3.73 8.75 -14.28
C LEU A 32 4.21 8.45 -12.86
N VAL A 33 3.31 8.44 -11.87
CA VAL A 33 3.62 8.07 -10.48
C VAL A 33 4.24 6.68 -10.42
N TRP A 34 3.65 5.71 -11.13
CA TRP A 34 4.18 4.35 -11.19
C TRP A 34 5.55 4.29 -11.88
N ALA A 35 5.74 4.98 -13.00
CA ALA A 35 7.01 5.01 -13.70
C ALA A 35 8.13 5.61 -12.83
N LEU A 36 7.84 6.65 -12.05
CA LEU A 36 8.77 7.24 -11.11
C LEU A 36 9.06 6.32 -9.92
N ALA A 37 8.05 5.65 -9.37
CA ALA A 37 8.22 4.70 -8.29
C ALA A 37 9.16 3.53 -8.66
N ARG A 38 9.22 3.17 -9.95
CA ARG A 38 10.07 2.09 -10.48
C ARG A 38 11.52 2.47 -10.76
N LEU A 39 11.91 3.74 -10.61
CA LEU A 39 13.30 4.17 -10.83
C LEU A 39 14.37 3.35 -10.07
N PRO A 40 14.14 2.89 -8.81
CA PRO A 40 15.11 2.06 -8.10
C PRO A 40 15.39 0.70 -8.77
N GLN A 41 14.47 0.17 -9.60
CA GLN A 41 14.66 -1.07 -10.35
C GLN A 41 15.60 -0.89 -11.55
N VAL A 42 15.63 0.32 -12.13
CA VAL A 42 16.41 0.63 -13.34
C VAL A 42 17.84 1.01 -12.99
N SER A 43 18.08 1.46 -11.75
CA SER A 43 19.42 1.81 -11.28
C SER A 43 20.28 0.54 -11.13
N PRO A 44 21.41 0.42 -11.85
CA PRO A 44 22.32 -0.70 -11.67
C PRO A 44 22.92 -0.61 -10.27
N THR A 45 22.51 -1.48 -9.37
CA THR A 45 23.23 -1.70 -8.11
C THR A 45 24.17 -2.86 -8.31
N THR A 46 25.46 -2.54 -8.28
CA THR A 46 26.51 -3.42 -8.78
C THR A 46 26.89 -4.55 -7.80
N GLU A 47 26.44 -4.53 -6.55
CA GLU A 47 26.85 -5.53 -5.55
C GLU A 47 25.71 -5.86 -4.56
N PRO A 48 25.58 -7.11 -4.09
CA PRO A 48 24.72 -7.43 -2.95
C PRO A 48 25.23 -6.67 -1.72
N VAL A 49 24.40 -5.80 -1.15
CA VAL A 49 24.74 -5.08 0.08
C VAL A 49 24.82 -6.10 1.21
N GLN A 50 26.02 -6.47 1.63
CA GLN A 50 26.24 -7.21 2.87
C GLN A 50 25.87 -6.29 4.03
N ARG A 51 24.70 -6.52 4.65
CA ARG A 51 24.25 -5.76 5.82
C ARG A 51 24.57 -6.51 7.10
N HIS A 52 25.00 -5.79 8.13
CA HIS A 52 25.16 -6.40 9.44
C HIS A 52 23.78 -6.65 10.09
N PRO A 53 23.61 -7.76 10.84
CA PRO A 53 22.38 -7.99 11.58
C PRO A 53 22.10 -6.84 12.55
N GLY A 54 20.89 -6.26 12.48
CA GLY A 54 20.47 -5.13 13.33
C GLY A 54 20.92 -3.74 12.84
N GLU A 55 21.56 -3.65 11.68
CA GLU A 55 21.91 -2.37 11.07
C GLU A 55 20.68 -1.69 10.47
N ILE A 56 20.48 -0.40 10.80
CA ILE A 56 19.42 0.42 10.22
C ILE A 56 19.90 1.00 8.89
N PRO A 57 19.25 0.69 7.74
CA PRO A 57 19.62 1.26 6.46
C PRO A 57 19.45 2.78 6.44
N VAL A 58 20.36 3.46 5.75
CA VAL A 58 20.26 4.89 5.46
C VAL A 58 18.95 5.21 4.74
N GLU A 59 18.45 6.44 4.90
CA GLU A 59 17.12 6.83 4.44
C GLU A 59 16.91 6.64 2.93
N ASN A 60 17.95 6.91 2.13
CA ASN A 60 17.93 6.81 0.66
C ASN A 60 18.56 5.50 0.13
N ASP A 61 18.53 4.42 0.92
CA ASP A 61 19.04 3.11 0.49
C ASP A 61 18.23 2.56 -0.71
N ALA A 62 18.91 2.37 -1.83
CA ALA A 62 18.27 1.93 -3.07
C ALA A 62 17.75 0.48 -3.00
N ALA A 63 18.38 -0.39 -2.20
CA ALA A 63 17.93 -1.75 -2.03
C ALA A 63 16.67 -1.81 -1.16
N GLU A 64 16.57 -0.98 -0.13
CA GLU A 64 15.36 -0.79 0.67
C GLU A 64 14.21 -0.23 -0.18
N ALA A 65 14.48 0.77 -1.03
CA ALA A 65 13.48 1.30 -1.96
C ALA A 65 12.95 0.22 -2.93
N ARG A 66 13.83 -0.65 -3.45
CA ARG A 66 13.42 -1.80 -4.28
C ARG A 66 12.58 -2.81 -3.52
N ALA A 67 12.97 -3.17 -2.29
CA ALA A 67 12.24 -4.10 -1.45
C ALA A 67 10.81 -3.62 -1.19
N ARG A 68 10.66 -2.35 -0.80
CA ARG A 68 9.36 -1.72 -0.55
C ARG A 68 8.51 -1.63 -1.82
N LEU A 69 9.11 -1.27 -2.95
CA LEU A 69 8.40 -1.29 -4.23
C LEU A 69 7.88 -2.69 -4.56
N ARG A 70 8.68 -3.74 -4.34
CA ARG A 70 8.26 -5.13 -4.55
C ARG A 70 7.08 -5.51 -3.65
N VAL A 71 7.10 -5.08 -2.39
CA VAL A 71 5.98 -5.25 -1.45
C VAL A 71 4.73 -4.54 -1.96
N VAL A 72 4.83 -3.27 -2.38
CA VAL A 72 3.68 -2.50 -2.91
C VAL A 72 3.12 -3.12 -4.21
N GLU A 73 3.99 -3.55 -5.13
CA GLU A 73 3.61 -4.26 -6.36
C GLU A 73 2.78 -5.51 -6.03
N THR A 74 3.27 -6.33 -5.11
CA THR A 74 2.63 -7.59 -4.70
C THR A 74 1.32 -7.34 -3.94
N LEU A 75 1.27 -6.28 -3.13
CA LEU A 75 0.05 -5.88 -2.42
C LEU A 75 -1.08 -5.50 -3.39
N LEU A 76 -0.76 -4.74 -4.45
CA LEU A 76 -1.74 -4.21 -5.39
C LEU A 76 -2.21 -5.23 -6.44
N ASN A 77 -1.34 -6.16 -6.84
CA ASN A 77 -1.68 -7.14 -7.88
C ASN A 77 -2.38 -8.40 -7.35
N GLY A 78 -2.33 -8.63 -6.03
CA GLY A 78 -2.96 -9.77 -5.38
C GLY A 78 -2.07 -11.01 -5.21
N ASP A 79 -0.83 -10.98 -5.71
CA ASP A 79 0.14 -12.09 -5.63
C ASP A 79 0.66 -12.30 -4.20
N THR A 80 1.57 -13.28 -4.04
CA THR A 80 2.32 -13.55 -2.81
C THR A 80 3.82 -13.37 -3.01
N LEU A 81 4.54 -13.15 -1.92
CA LEU A 81 6.00 -13.14 -1.88
C LEU A 81 6.54 -14.54 -1.61
N GLU A 82 7.70 -14.87 -2.19
CA GLU A 82 8.43 -16.11 -1.85
C GLU A 82 9.21 -15.96 -0.54
N SER A 83 9.71 -14.75 -0.28
CA SER A 83 10.40 -14.36 0.95
C SER A 83 10.23 -12.86 1.16
N ASN A 84 10.38 -12.41 2.41
CA ASN A 84 10.25 -11.01 2.77
C ASN A 84 11.52 -10.24 2.34
N PRO A 85 11.44 -9.28 1.40
CA PRO A 85 12.61 -8.56 0.92
C PRO A 85 13.03 -7.40 1.85
N CYS A 86 12.19 -7.04 2.82
CA CYS A 86 12.42 -5.90 3.71
C CYS A 86 13.46 -6.21 4.79
N THR A 87 14.19 -5.19 5.21
CA THR A 87 15.16 -5.32 6.30
C THR A 87 14.42 -5.62 7.61
N PRO A 88 14.78 -6.70 8.35
CA PRO A 88 14.19 -6.96 9.67
C PRO A 88 14.47 -5.81 10.64
N PRO A 89 13.48 -5.35 11.41
CA PRO A 89 13.70 -4.27 12.38
C PRO A 89 14.64 -4.73 13.50
N PRO A 90 15.61 -3.89 13.93
CA PRO A 90 16.41 -4.19 15.11
C PRO A 90 15.55 -4.14 16.38
N ALA A 91 15.99 -4.83 17.43
CA ALA A 91 15.31 -4.77 18.72
C ALA A 91 15.28 -3.33 19.25
N MET A 92 14.11 -2.85 19.68
CA MET A 92 13.93 -1.47 20.13
C MET A 92 14.85 -1.09 21.31
N SER A 93 15.20 -2.06 22.15
CA SER A 93 16.14 -1.90 23.26
C SER A 93 17.60 -1.67 22.82
N SER A 94 17.93 -1.98 21.56
CA SER A 94 19.29 -1.91 21.01
C SER A 94 19.58 -0.62 20.24
N VAL A 95 18.58 0.25 20.07
CA VAL A 95 18.68 1.47 19.24
C VAL A 95 18.61 2.74 20.08
N ALA A 96 19.25 3.81 19.59
CA ALA A 96 19.16 5.11 20.24
C ALA A 96 17.71 5.66 20.16
N PRO A 97 17.23 6.45 21.14
CA PRO A 97 15.88 7.03 21.10
C PRO A 97 15.60 7.84 19.82
N THR A 98 16.61 8.50 19.26
CA THR A 98 16.52 9.26 18.01
C THR A 98 16.22 8.40 16.78
N GLN A 99 16.44 7.09 16.85
CA GLN A 99 16.25 6.14 15.75
C GLN A 99 14.94 5.34 15.85
N GLN A 100 14.15 5.51 16.92
CA GLN A 100 12.92 4.74 17.15
C GLN A 100 11.90 4.89 16.00
N VAL A 101 11.74 6.11 15.48
CA VAL A 101 10.85 6.38 14.33
C VAL A 101 11.26 5.55 13.09
N ARG A 102 12.57 5.37 12.89
CA ARG A 102 13.11 4.58 11.78
C ARG A 102 12.93 3.09 12.01
N VAL A 103 13.01 2.62 13.26
CA VAL A 103 12.70 1.22 13.61
C VAL A 103 11.24 0.91 13.36
N HIS A 104 10.30 1.77 13.79
CA HIS A 104 8.87 1.59 13.49
C HIS A 104 8.59 1.58 11.98
N GLU A 105 9.35 2.36 11.21
CA GLU A 105 9.24 2.33 9.75
C GLU A 105 9.66 0.97 9.17
N LEU A 106 10.79 0.41 9.62
CA LEU A 106 11.24 -0.92 9.22
C LEU A 106 10.24 -1.99 9.66
N GLU A 107 9.74 -1.88 10.89
CA GLU A 107 8.76 -2.81 11.46
C GLU A 107 7.46 -2.82 10.65
N PHE A 108 6.95 -1.65 10.26
CA PHE A 108 5.79 -1.54 9.38
C PHE A 108 6.00 -2.28 8.06
N TRP A 109 7.11 -1.98 7.37
CA TRP A 109 7.42 -2.60 6.07
C TRP A 109 7.70 -4.09 6.17
N PHE A 110 8.32 -4.52 7.27
CA PHE A 110 8.60 -5.92 7.52
C PHE A 110 7.29 -6.70 7.75
N HIS A 111 6.39 -6.20 8.59
CA HIS A 111 5.07 -6.82 8.78
C HIS A 111 4.23 -6.84 7.50
N LEU A 112 4.29 -5.78 6.68
CA LEU A 112 3.60 -5.77 5.40
C LEU A 112 4.17 -6.82 4.43
N GLY A 113 5.50 -7.02 4.44
CA GLY A 113 6.14 -8.10 3.69
C GLY A 113 5.74 -9.49 4.18
N GLU A 114 5.76 -9.73 5.48
CA GLU A 114 5.33 -11.01 6.09
C GLU A 114 3.86 -11.33 5.77
N TYR A 115 2.98 -10.32 5.83
CA TYR A 115 1.57 -10.45 5.46
C TYR A 115 1.36 -11.01 4.04
N LEU A 116 2.29 -10.74 3.13
CA LEU A 116 2.21 -11.14 1.72
C LEU A 116 2.84 -12.51 1.43
N LEU A 117 3.47 -13.17 2.40
CA LEU A 117 4.03 -14.52 2.20
C LEU A 117 2.93 -15.57 2.05
N ASP A 118 1.88 -15.45 2.88
CA ASP A 118 0.73 -16.34 2.82
C ASP A 118 -0.29 -15.85 1.81
N SER A 119 -0.84 -16.79 1.02
CA SER A 119 -1.94 -16.46 0.13
C SER A 119 -3.14 -15.93 0.93
N HIS A 120 -3.65 -14.76 0.54
CA HIS A 120 -4.86 -14.20 1.13
C HIS A 120 -6.10 -15.06 0.89
N SER A 121 -6.10 -15.90 -0.17
CA SER A 121 -7.17 -16.87 -0.43
C SER A 121 -7.09 -18.13 0.45
N SER A 122 -5.98 -18.34 1.15
CA SER A 122 -5.83 -19.50 2.03
C SER A 122 -6.67 -19.34 3.30
N ALA A 123 -7.67 -20.21 3.44
CA ALA A 123 -8.52 -20.33 4.62
C ALA A 123 -7.91 -21.18 5.76
N ALA A 124 -6.67 -21.65 5.62
CA ALA A 124 -5.99 -22.39 6.67
C ALA A 124 -5.86 -21.52 7.95
N PRO A 125 -6.30 -21.99 9.13
CA PRO A 125 -6.32 -21.18 10.36
C PRO A 125 -4.95 -20.60 10.73
N ALA A 126 -3.87 -21.34 10.47
CA ALA A 126 -2.51 -20.87 10.71
C ALA A 126 -2.14 -19.66 9.83
N HIS A 127 -2.47 -19.70 8.54
CA HIS A 127 -2.21 -18.60 7.61
C HIS A 127 -3.07 -17.38 7.95
N THR A 128 -4.35 -17.58 8.28
CA THR A 128 -5.23 -16.48 8.72
C THR A 128 -4.70 -15.82 10.00
N ALA A 129 -4.32 -16.61 11.00
CA ALA A 129 -3.76 -16.07 12.25
C ALA A 129 -2.43 -15.32 12.02
N ALA A 130 -1.56 -15.81 11.13
CA ALA A 130 -0.32 -15.14 10.76
C ALA A 130 -0.59 -13.77 10.08
N ARG A 131 -1.52 -13.73 9.12
CA ARG A 131 -1.92 -12.46 8.46
C ARG A 131 -2.55 -11.47 9.43
N GLU A 132 -3.43 -11.92 10.33
CA GLU A 132 -4.03 -11.08 11.37
C GLU A 132 -2.99 -10.52 12.34
N ALA A 133 -1.99 -11.33 12.73
CA ALA A 133 -0.88 -10.87 13.56
C ALA A 133 -0.07 -9.77 12.85
N CYS A 134 0.18 -9.92 11.54
CA CYS A 134 0.87 -8.90 10.74
C CYS A 134 0.05 -7.60 10.63
N LEU A 135 -1.26 -7.69 10.42
CA LEU A 135 -2.16 -6.53 10.44
C LEU A 135 -2.13 -5.82 11.79
N SER A 136 -2.15 -6.56 12.90
CA SER A 136 -2.03 -5.99 14.23
C SER A 136 -0.68 -5.31 14.46
N GLY A 137 0.42 -5.91 13.98
CA GLY A 137 1.76 -5.33 14.03
C GLY A 137 1.83 -4.00 13.28
N MET A 138 1.38 -3.97 12.01
CA MET A 138 1.32 -2.73 11.23
C MET A 138 0.49 -1.63 11.90
N ARG A 139 -0.67 -1.99 12.47
CA ARG A 139 -1.57 -1.03 13.15
C ARG A 139 -0.90 -0.37 14.35
N ALA A 140 -0.06 -1.09 15.08
CA ALA A 140 0.64 -0.58 16.26
C ALA A 140 1.69 0.48 15.93
N VAL A 141 2.24 0.46 14.70
CA VAL A 141 3.32 1.35 14.26
C VAL A 141 2.90 2.28 13.12
N LEU A 142 1.62 2.66 13.04
CA LEU A 142 1.19 3.67 12.04
C LEU A 142 1.76 5.06 12.36
N ASP A 143 1.92 5.42 13.64
CA ASP A 143 2.49 6.69 14.12
C ASP A 143 1.86 7.95 13.50
N GLY A 144 0.61 7.88 13.02
CA GLY A 144 -0.04 8.97 12.28
C GLY A 144 0.65 9.32 10.94
N ARG A 145 1.42 8.39 10.38
CA ARG A 145 2.07 8.54 9.08
C ARG A 145 1.08 8.12 8.00
N GLU A 146 0.52 9.11 7.31
CA GLU A 146 -0.50 8.92 6.28
C GLU A 146 -0.16 7.85 5.23
N ASN A 147 1.08 7.82 4.72
CA ASN A 147 1.49 6.78 3.75
C ASN A 147 1.36 5.36 4.32
N ARG A 148 1.57 5.18 5.63
CA ARG A 148 1.35 3.90 6.32
C ARG A 148 -0.14 3.62 6.47
N ASP A 149 -0.96 4.63 6.77
CA ASP A 149 -2.43 4.48 6.85
C ASP A 149 -3.02 4.01 5.51
N VAL A 150 -2.52 4.54 4.39
CA VAL A 150 -2.88 4.11 3.03
C VAL A 150 -2.53 2.65 2.80
N LEU A 151 -1.26 2.27 2.99
CA LEU A 151 -0.80 0.90 2.75
C LEU A 151 -1.49 -0.12 3.67
N TYR A 152 -1.68 0.22 4.94
CA TYR A 152 -2.42 -0.58 5.90
C TYR A 152 -3.88 -0.78 5.47
N SER A 153 -4.54 0.29 5.02
CA SER A 153 -5.93 0.21 4.55
C SER A 153 -6.05 -0.67 3.29
N ILE A 154 -5.07 -0.64 2.39
CA ILE A 154 -5.03 -1.55 1.23
C ILE A 154 -4.88 -3.00 1.71
N ALA A 155 -4.04 -3.29 2.69
CA ALA A 155 -3.90 -4.63 3.27
C ALA A 155 -5.19 -5.12 3.94
N VAL A 156 -5.89 -4.23 4.68
CA VAL A 156 -7.21 -4.53 5.28
C VAL A 156 -8.26 -4.84 4.21
N LEU A 157 -8.31 -4.04 3.13
CA LEU A 157 -9.19 -4.30 1.99
C LEU A 157 -8.88 -5.67 1.37
N ARG A 158 -7.60 -5.97 1.10
CA ARG A 158 -7.17 -7.24 0.53
C ARG A 158 -7.56 -8.44 1.41
N GLU A 159 -7.43 -8.32 2.73
CA GLU A 159 -7.78 -9.40 3.67
C GLU A 159 -9.27 -9.70 3.69
N TYR A 160 -10.11 -8.66 3.81
CA TYR A 160 -11.52 -8.86 4.17
C TYR A 160 -12.49 -8.85 2.98
N THR A 161 -12.05 -8.42 1.78
CA THR A 161 -12.92 -8.39 0.59
C THR A 161 -13.27 -9.75 -0.01
N MET A 162 -12.59 -10.83 0.43
CA MET A 162 -12.97 -12.19 0.08
C MET A 162 -14.16 -12.69 0.91
N GLN A 163 -14.32 -12.17 2.12
CA GLN A 163 -15.37 -12.60 3.06
C GLN A 163 -16.57 -11.68 3.04
N PHE A 164 -16.36 -10.39 2.78
CA PHE A 164 -17.39 -9.37 2.84
C PHE A 164 -17.36 -8.47 1.61
N ASP A 165 -18.53 -7.99 1.21
CA ASP A 165 -18.65 -6.98 0.17
C ASP A 165 -18.23 -5.61 0.73
N ALA A 166 -17.11 -5.07 0.24
CA ALA A 166 -16.60 -3.77 0.66
C ALA A 166 -17.50 -2.60 0.27
N ALA A 167 -18.19 -2.65 -0.87
CA ALA A 167 -19.10 -1.58 -1.27
C ALA A 167 -20.31 -1.54 -0.34
N LEU A 168 -20.81 -2.71 0.07
CA LEU A 168 -21.89 -2.81 1.05
C LEU A 168 -21.42 -2.38 2.45
N ALA A 169 -20.20 -2.76 2.85
CA ALA A 169 -19.60 -2.38 4.12
C ALA A 169 -19.38 -0.86 4.24
N GLU A 170 -18.91 -0.21 3.16
CA GLU A 170 -18.78 1.25 3.06
C GLU A 170 -20.12 1.95 3.28
N GLN A 171 -21.19 1.47 2.63
CA GLN A 171 -22.53 2.08 2.69
C GLN A 171 -23.24 1.88 4.03
N ASN A 172 -23.05 0.71 4.65
CA ASN A 172 -23.75 0.30 5.87
C ASN A 172 -22.87 0.32 7.10
N ALA A 173 -21.83 1.17 7.11
CA ALA A 173 -20.93 1.31 8.25
C ALA A 173 -21.76 1.58 9.54
N PRO A 174 -21.64 0.74 10.58
CA PRO A 174 -22.36 0.95 11.83
C PRO A 174 -22.03 2.31 12.46
N MET A 175 -22.99 2.93 13.14
CA MET A 175 -22.75 4.17 13.89
C MET A 175 -21.68 4.01 14.99
N HIS A 176 -21.52 2.80 15.51
CA HIS A 176 -20.47 2.43 16.46
C HIS A 176 -19.58 1.37 15.83
N LEU A 177 -18.36 1.76 15.49
CA LEU A 177 -17.36 0.87 14.90
C LEU A 177 -16.58 0.17 16.02
N ASP A 178 -16.54 -1.15 15.97
CA ASP A 178 -15.67 -1.94 16.85
C ASP A 178 -14.37 -2.24 16.11
N GLU A 179 -13.23 -1.80 16.66
CA GLU A 179 -11.92 -2.05 16.06
C GLU A 179 -11.55 -3.54 16.00
N ARG A 180 -12.23 -4.41 16.74
CA ARG A 180 -12.03 -5.86 16.70
C ARG A 180 -12.83 -6.54 15.59
N ASP A 181 -13.90 -5.90 15.11
CA ASP A 181 -14.78 -6.46 14.09
C ASP A 181 -14.18 -6.29 12.67
N PRO A 182 -13.93 -7.39 11.93
CA PRO A 182 -13.46 -7.35 10.55
C PRO A 182 -14.32 -6.48 9.62
N ARG A 183 -15.65 -6.45 9.81
CA ARG A 183 -16.55 -5.64 8.97
C ARG A 183 -16.37 -4.16 9.23
N SER A 184 -16.23 -3.79 10.50
CA SER A 184 -15.91 -2.42 10.90
C SER A 184 -14.56 -1.96 10.33
N LYS A 185 -13.52 -2.79 10.40
CA LYS A 185 -12.21 -2.51 9.76
C LYS A 185 -12.34 -2.31 8.26
N LEU A 186 -13.07 -3.19 7.58
CA LEU A 186 -13.28 -3.12 6.13
C LEU A 186 -14.04 -1.84 5.74
N ALA A 187 -15.11 -1.49 6.46
CA ALA A 187 -15.88 -0.28 6.21
C ALA A 187 -15.03 0.99 6.37
N VAL A 188 -14.20 1.05 7.42
CA VAL A 188 -13.26 2.17 7.64
C VAL A 188 -12.25 2.26 6.51
N ALA A 189 -11.61 1.15 6.13
CA ALA A 189 -10.62 1.14 5.06
C ALA A 189 -11.22 1.51 3.70
N ALA A 190 -12.42 1.01 3.38
CA ALA A 190 -13.11 1.32 2.13
C ALA A 190 -13.46 2.80 2.02
N ARG A 191 -14.01 3.37 3.10
CA ARG A 191 -14.35 4.80 3.17
C ARG A 191 -13.10 5.68 3.12
N PHE A 192 -12.06 5.33 3.87
CA PHE A 192 -10.79 6.04 3.83
C PHE A 192 -10.20 6.06 2.41
N MET A 193 -10.16 4.92 1.71
CA MET A 193 -9.70 4.87 0.31
C MET A 193 -10.56 5.69 -0.65
N GLN A 194 -11.88 5.74 -0.43
CA GLN A 194 -12.77 6.59 -1.22
C GLN A 194 -12.43 8.08 -1.03
N ASP A 195 -12.29 8.53 0.22
CA ASP A 195 -12.03 9.93 0.57
C ASP A 195 -10.65 10.38 0.02
N GLU A 196 -9.64 9.53 0.18
CA GLU A 196 -8.28 9.73 -0.34
C GLU A 196 -8.25 9.81 -1.86
N ALA A 197 -8.98 8.94 -2.56
CA ALA A 197 -9.07 8.91 -4.02
C ALA A 197 -9.84 10.10 -4.59
N ALA A 198 -10.91 10.53 -3.92
CA ALA A 198 -11.86 11.50 -4.46
C ALA A 198 -11.29 12.92 -4.51
N ASN A 199 -10.79 13.46 -3.39
CA ASN A 199 -10.24 14.83 -3.32
C ASN A 199 -9.49 15.15 -2.01
N SER A 200 -9.42 14.23 -1.03
CA SER A 200 -8.81 14.51 0.28
C SER A 200 -7.35 14.08 0.41
N GLY A 201 -6.81 13.31 -0.54
CA GLY A 201 -5.44 12.83 -0.41
C GLY A 201 -4.41 13.94 -0.44
N THR A 202 -3.50 13.94 0.53
CA THR A 202 -2.56 15.04 0.77
C THR A 202 -1.57 15.20 -0.36
N THR A 203 -1.30 14.12 -1.10
CA THR A 203 -0.43 14.11 -2.27
C THR A 203 -1.11 13.43 -3.45
N ASN A 204 -0.69 13.83 -4.65
CA ASN A 204 -1.12 13.16 -5.88
C ASN A 204 -0.75 11.67 -5.88
N VAL A 205 0.37 11.29 -5.24
CA VAL A 205 0.80 9.89 -5.13
C VAL A 205 -0.21 9.07 -4.32
N VAL A 206 -0.56 9.55 -3.12
CA VAL A 206 -1.57 8.91 -2.26
C VAL A 206 -2.90 8.78 -2.99
N ARG A 207 -3.38 9.86 -3.62
CA ARG A 207 -4.63 9.87 -4.39
C ARG A 207 -4.65 8.79 -5.47
N ARG A 208 -3.54 8.64 -6.23
CA ARG A 208 -3.45 7.64 -7.31
C ARG A 208 -3.44 6.22 -6.78
N PHE A 209 -2.72 5.93 -5.71
CA PHE A 209 -2.71 4.59 -5.10
C PHE A 209 -4.05 4.25 -4.44
N ALA A 210 -4.67 5.21 -3.77
CA ALA A 210 -6.01 5.04 -3.20
C ALA A 210 -7.06 4.76 -4.29
N ASP A 211 -7.03 5.48 -5.43
CA ASP A 211 -7.93 5.24 -6.56
C ASP A 211 -7.73 3.84 -7.17
N VAL A 212 -6.48 3.39 -7.33
CA VAL A 212 -6.17 2.03 -7.80
C VAL A 212 -6.73 0.98 -6.83
N ALA A 213 -6.48 1.12 -5.52
CA ALA A 213 -6.95 0.18 -4.52
C ALA A 213 -8.48 0.18 -4.40
N TYR A 214 -9.11 1.35 -4.42
CA TYR A 214 -10.57 1.48 -4.35
C TYR A 214 -11.24 0.76 -5.54
N ARG A 215 -10.69 0.93 -6.75
CA ARG A 215 -11.18 0.21 -7.94
C ARG A 215 -10.86 -1.27 -7.93
N ALA A 216 -9.76 -1.70 -7.32
CA ALA A 216 -9.41 -3.12 -7.25
C ALA A 216 -10.30 -3.88 -6.25
N PHE A 217 -10.50 -3.31 -5.06
CA PHE A 217 -11.07 -4.04 -3.92
C PHE A 217 -12.51 -3.66 -3.59
N VAL A 218 -12.89 -2.38 -3.76
CA VAL A 218 -14.23 -1.88 -3.38
C VAL A 218 -15.19 -1.88 -4.55
N ARG A 219 -14.76 -1.34 -5.70
CA ARG A 219 -15.55 -1.31 -6.93
C ARG A 219 -14.80 -1.96 -8.10
N PRO A 220 -14.53 -3.29 -8.03
CA PRO A 220 -13.95 -4.00 -9.15
C PRO A 220 -14.84 -3.80 -10.38
N GLY A 221 -14.31 -3.11 -11.40
CA GLY A 221 -14.86 -3.27 -12.74
C GLY A 221 -14.85 -4.76 -13.08
N GLY A 222 -15.84 -5.25 -13.85
CA GLY A 222 -16.07 -6.69 -14.11
C GLY A 222 -14.90 -7.51 -14.69
N ASN A 223 -13.71 -6.92 -14.82
CA ASN A 223 -12.46 -7.53 -15.27
C ASN A 223 -11.57 -8.05 -14.12
N VAL A 224 -11.85 -7.76 -12.85
CA VAL A 224 -11.12 -8.38 -11.73
C VAL A 224 -11.77 -9.73 -11.42
N ARG A 225 -11.25 -10.80 -12.05
CA ARG A 225 -11.62 -12.17 -11.70
C ARG A 225 -11.12 -12.47 -10.29
N ARG A 226 -12.05 -12.56 -9.34
CA ARG A 226 -11.80 -13.15 -8.02
C ARG A 226 -11.87 -14.67 -8.19
N VAL A 227 -10.72 -15.35 -8.13
CA VAL A 227 -10.61 -16.82 -8.15
C VAL A 227 -10.01 -17.27 -6.83
#